data_AF-A0A7V6NAK5-F1
#
_entry.id   AF-A0A7V6NAK5-F1
#
_cell.length_a   1.000
_cell.length_b   1.000
_cell.length_c   1.000
_cell.angle_alpha   90.00
_cell.angle_beta   90.00
_cell.angle_gamma   90.00
#
_symmetry.space_group_name_H-M   'P 1'
#
loop_
_entity.id
_entity.type
_entity.pdbx_description
1 polymer ?
#
loop_
_entity_poly.entity_id
_entity_poly.type
_entity_poly.pdbx_seq_one_letter_code
_entity_poly.pdbx_strand_id
1 'polypeptide(L)'
;MKKKITLMVGILLLINLINATNFSWFSQNDSRWKYNRLGRSTSIGRSGCVVSCLSMLLNAEASNPYMTPDKLNNWLRKNGGYSGNNMRWQIPGLIDGEGLGMELEAQSTSYNNWSFLSSELEKGNKVIVKVAGRRSHWVLVVKQDGPANRASSYYVNDPGMTKFEERTLAYWGGFRSARSYSGNWLDEQAFVMNSEIHVVPIDSRESFLYDICDMPHPADVFVTIQNNLAVDIHGYFILGLFDEEDNIVDTVDFAYSSIEPEGEIDLLYEMLDYTPLEDDTHTLKIIYSKYFSKMPSMYDTINLESQGIINLTKPMQAAGERR
;
A
#
# COMPACT_ATOMS: atom_id res chain seq x y z
N MET A 1 32.84 28.00 -9.08
CA MET A 1 31.44 27.81 -9.51
C MET A 1 31.05 26.35 -9.78
N LYS A 2 31.93 25.45 -10.25
CA LYS A 2 31.58 24.03 -10.48
C LYS A 2 31.40 23.14 -9.22
N LYS A 3 31.91 23.55 -8.04
CA LYS A 3 31.79 22.78 -6.78
C LYS A 3 30.51 23.05 -5.98
N LYS A 4 29.76 24.13 -6.27
CA LYS A 4 28.49 24.44 -5.59
C LYS A 4 27.28 23.79 -6.27
N ILE A 5 27.38 23.49 -7.57
CA ILE A 5 26.31 22.81 -8.34
C ILE A 5 26.25 21.31 -8.00
N THR A 6 27.38 20.69 -7.66
CA THR A 6 27.42 19.25 -7.29
C THR A 6 26.80 18.97 -5.91
N LEU A 7 26.75 19.98 -5.02
CA LEU A 7 26.12 19.83 -3.70
C LEU A 7 24.58 19.94 -3.77
N MET A 8 24.05 20.72 -4.73
CA MET A 8 22.59 20.82 -4.95
C MET A 8 22.02 19.56 -5.63
N VAL A 9 22.77 18.95 -6.57
CA VAL A 9 22.36 17.69 -7.21
C VAL A 9 22.51 16.48 -6.27
N GLY A 10 23.37 16.57 -5.25
CA GLY A 10 23.49 15.54 -4.21
C GLY A 10 22.40 15.57 -3.13
N ILE A 11 21.70 16.70 -2.97
CA ILE A 11 20.63 16.87 -1.97
C ILE A 11 19.24 16.60 -2.57
N LEU A 12 19.06 16.82 -3.88
CA LEU A 12 17.85 16.46 -4.63
C LEU A 12 17.72 14.96 -4.96
N LEU A 13 18.69 14.14 -4.59
CA LEU A 13 18.73 12.69 -4.85
C LEU A 13 18.55 11.84 -3.58
N LEU A 14 18.15 12.46 -2.46
CA LEU A 14 17.95 11.79 -1.17
C LEU A 14 16.52 11.90 -0.61
N ILE A 15 15.58 12.46 -1.37
CA ILE A 15 14.17 12.42 -1.01
C ILE A 15 13.50 11.45 -1.97
N ASN A 16 13.56 10.17 -1.64
CA ASN A 16 12.60 9.19 -2.11
C ASN A 16 12.68 7.95 -1.22
N LEU A 17 11.49 7.47 -0.85
CA LEU A 17 11.19 6.23 -0.14
C LEU A 17 11.28 6.24 1.38
N ILE A 18 10.36 6.98 2.01
CA ILE A 18 9.64 6.40 3.16
C ILE A 18 8.15 6.61 2.92
N ASN A 19 7.60 5.89 1.95
CA ASN A 19 6.17 5.66 1.91
C ASN A 19 5.91 4.34 2.60
N ALA A 20 5.44 4.44 3.83
CA ALA A 20 5.00 3.29 4.59
C ALA A 20 3.68 2.81 4.00
N THR A 21 3.74 1.92 3.00
CA THR A 21 2.74 0.86 2.93
C THR A 21 2.91 0.06 4.23
N ASN A 22 2.22 0.47 5.29
CA ASN A 22 2.16 -0.30 6.51
C ASN A 22 1.37 -1.55 6.17
N PHE A 23 2.10 -2.55 5.74
CA PHE A 23 1.60 -3.87 5.46
C PHE A 23 0.80 -4.33 6.70
N SER A 24 -0.51 -4.56 6.59
CA SER A 24 -1.33 -4.97 7.74
C SER A 24 -0.72 -6.23 8.37
N TRP A 25 -0.02 -6.07 9.49
CA TRP A 25 0.76 -7.17 10.04
C TRP A 25 -0.16 -8.13 10.78
N PHE A 26 -0.11 -9.42 10.42
CA PHE A 26 -0.87 -10.45 11.10
C PHE A 26 0.01 -11.36 11.95
N SER A 27 -0.24 -11.33 13.26
CA SER A 27 0.26 -12.34 14.18
C SER A 27 -0.46 -13.68 13.97
N GLN A 28 0.27 -14.80 13.87
CA GLN A 28 -0.34 -16.12 13.96
C GLN A 28 -0.93 -16.39 15.37
N ASN A 29 -0.46 -15.65 16.38
CA ASN A 29 -0.82 -15.79 17.80
C ASN A 29 -1.96 -14.85 18.24
N ASP A 30 -2.61 -14.15 17.31
CA ASP A 30 -3.77 -13.30 17.60
C ASP A 30 -4.91 -14.11 18.23
N SER A 31 -5.54 -13.59 19.28
CA SER A 31 -6.63 -14.27 20.00
C SER A 31 -7.84 -14.57 19.12
N ARG A 32 -8.06 -13.80 18.06
CA ARG A 32 -9.16 -13.98 17.11
C ARG A 32 -9.10 -15.30 16.35
N TRP A 33 -7.90 -15.85 16.12
CA TRP A 33 -7.73 -17.04 15.28
C TRP A 33 -6.71 -18.07 15.76
N LYS A 34 -5.86 -17.78 16.75
CA LYS A 34 -4.78 -18.69 17.17
C LYS A 34 -5.23 -20.09 17.58
N TYR A 35 -6.48 -20.22 18.02
CA TYR A 35 -7.09 -21.50 18.42
C TYR A 35 -7.81 -22.22 17.28
N ASN A 36 -7.95 -21.59 16.11
CA ASN A 36 -8.60 -22.20 14.95
C ASN A 36 -7.74 -23.34 14.42
N ARG A 37 -8.41 -24.44 14.06
CA ARG A 37 -7.75 -25.63 13.51
C ARG A 37 -7.10 -25.32 12.16
N LEU A 38 -5.79 -25.54 12.08
CA LEU A 38 -5.00 -25.42 10.85
C LEU A 38 -4.83 -26.81 10.21
N GLY A 39 -5.15 -26.92 8.92
CA GLY A 39 -5.10 -28.20 8.21
C GLY A 39 -5.94 -29.27 8.90
N ARG A 40 -5.29 -30.39 9.28
CA ARG A 40 -5.95 -31.57 9.87
C ARG A 40 -5.99 -31.57 11.40
N SER A 41 -4.93 -31.16 12.10
CA SER A 41 -4.81 -31.42 13.55
C SER A 41 -4.03 -30.41 14.40
N THR A 42 -3.49 -29.33 13.84
CA THR A 42 -2.81 -28.28 14.62
C THR A 42 -3.68 -27.02 14.71
N SER A 43 -3.14 -25.90 15.21
CA SER A 43 -3.80 -24.60 15.22
C SER A 43 -2.98 -23.54 14.49
N ILE A 44 -3.63 -22.43 14.13
CA ILE A 44 -2.96 -21.27 13.52
C ILE A 44 -1.89 -20.71 14.48
N GLY A 45 -2.17 -20.61 15.78
CA GLY A 45 -1.18 -20.16 16.77
C GLY A 45 0.06 -21.04 16.82
N ARG A 46 -0.09 -22.37 16.64
CA ARG A 46 1.03 -23.31 16.74
C ARG A 46 1.83 -23.43 15.45
N SER A 47 1.22 -23.24 14.27
CA SER A 47 1.88 -23.55 12.99
C SER A 47 1.43 -22.67 11.81
N GLY A 48 0.82 -21.51 12.09
CA GLY A 48 0.16 -20.66 11.10
C GLY A 48 1.06 -19.63 10.40
N CYS A 49 2.37 -19.61 10.66
CA CYS A 49 3.29 -18.60 10.10
C CYS A 49 3.10 -18.37 8.59
N VAL A 50 2.98 -19.44 7.80
CA VAL A 50 2.79 -19.31 6.36
C VAL A 50 1.43 -18.74 5.99
N VAL A 51 0.35 -19.17 6.66
CA VAL A 51 -0.99 -18.62 6.42
C VAL A 51 -1.03 -17.14 6.77
N SER A 52 -0.39 -16.73 7.86
CA SER A 52 -0.28 -15.31 8.22
C SER A 52 0.54 -14.52 7.19
N CYS A 53 1.65 -15.06 6.68
CA CYS A 53 2.42 -14.43 5.60
C CYS A 53 1.63 -14.28 4.30
N LEU A 54 0.86 -15.30 3.92
CA LEU A 54 0.01 -15.25 2.73
C LEU A 54 -1.18 -14.31 2.94
N SER A 55 -1.77 -14.27 4.14
CA SER A 55 -2.85 -13.33 4.48
C SER A 55 -2.36 -11.91 4.40
N MET A 56 -1.13 -11.67 4.88
CA MET A 56 -0.44 -10.42 4.61
C MET A 56 -0.42 -10.19 3.09
N LEU A 57 0.29 -11.04 2.34
CA LEU A 57 0.48 -10.86 0.90
C LEU A 57 -0.81 -10.55 0.11
N LEU A 58 -1.86 -11.34 0.34
CA LEU A 58 -3.17 -11.16 -0.32
C LEU A 58 -3.81 -9.82 -0.02
N ASN A 59 -3.66 -9.28 1.20
CA ASN A 59 -4.20 -7.95 1.49
C ASN A 59 -3.45 -6.83 0.75
N ALA A 60 -2.22 -7.05 0.28
CA ALA A 60 -1.52 -6.11 -0.59
C ALA A 60 -1.81 -6.32 -2.09
N GLU A 61 -2.48 -7.41 -2.48
CA GLU A 61 -2.81 -7.71 -3.88
C GLU A 61 -4.14 -7.04 -4.28
N ALA A 62 -4.17 -6.21 -5.31
CA ALA A 62 -5.33 -5.42 -5.75
C ALA A 62 -6.69 -6.18 -5.85
N SER A 63 -6.70 -7.35 -6.47
CA SER A 63 -7.85 -8.20 -6.72
C SER A 63 -8.43 -8.89 -5.47
N ASN A 64 -7.63 -9.05 -4.41
CA ASN A 64 -8.08 -9.85 -3.27
C ASN A 64 -8.83 -9.01 -2.22
N PRO A 65 -10.00 -9.48 -1.73
CA PRO A 65 -10.70 -8.86 -0.61
C PRO A 65 -9.95 -9.04 0.72
N TYR A 66 -10.42 -8.38 1.79
CA TYR A 66 -9.81 -8.52 3.10
C TYR A 66 -9.67 -9.97 3.58
N MET A 67 -8.43 -10.45 3.64
CA MET A 67 -8.08 -11.84 3.89
C MET A 67 -7.33 -11.99 5.21
N THR A 68 -8.03 -12.33 6.29
CA THR A 68 -7.41 -12.65 7.58
C THR A 68 -6.90 -14.10 7.64
N PRO A 69 -5.99 -14.44 8.56
CA PRO A 69 -5.47 -15.81 8.68
C PRO A 69 -6.53 -16.90 8.85
N ASP A 70 -7.62 -16.63 9.55
CA ASP A 70 -8.73 -17.58 9.69
C ASP A 70 -9.54 -17.74 8.39
N LYS A 71 -9.82 -16.64 7.68
CA LYS A 71 -10.50 -16.68 6.38
C LYS A 71 -9.68 -17.48 5.37
N LEU A 72 -8.38 -17.18 5.26
CA LEU A 72 -7.49 -17.89 4.34
C LEU A 72 -7.37 -19.38 4.70
N ASN A 73 -7.17 -19.70 5.99
CA ASN A 73 -7.13 -21.10 6.43
C ASN A 73 -8.45 -21.82 6.10
N ASN A 74 -9.61 -21.19 6.28
CA ASN A 74 -10.90 -21.77 5.94
C ASN A 74 -11.03 -22.03 4.43
N TRP A 75 -10.59 -21.09 3.60
CA TRP A 75 -10.57 -21.25 2.14
C TRP A 75 -9.63 -22.39 1.73
N LEU A 76 -8.40 -22.41 2.23
CA LEU A 76 -7.42 -23.46 1.93
C LEU A 76 -7.92 -24.85 2.37
N ARG A 77 -8.59 -24.96 3.52
CA ARG A 77 -9.16 -26.24 3.98
C ARG A 77 -10.27 -26.76 3.05
N LYS A 78 -11.01 -25.87 2.38
CA LYS A 78 -12.06 -26.25 1.43
C LYS A 78 -11.52 -26.57 0.04
N ASN A 79 -10.43 -25.93 -0.37
CA ASN A 79 -9.87 -26.02 -1.72
C ASN A 79 -8.63 -26.92 -1.82
N GLY A 80 -8.48 -27.91 -0.93
CA GLY A 80 -7.36 -28.85 -0.99
C GLY A 80 -5.99 -28.22 -0.72
N GLY A 81 -5.94 -27.07 -0.04
CA GLY A 81 -4.73 -26.32 0.30
C GLY A 81 -3.79 -27.00 1.30
N TYR A 82 -4.15 -28.17 1.83
CA TYR A 82 -3.34 -28.92 2.77
C TYR A 82 -3.17 -30.39 2.41
N SER A 83 -1.96 -30.90 2.59
CA SER A 83 -1.66 -32.33 2.73
C SER A 83 -1.35 -32.63 4.20
N GLY A 84 -2.35 -33.12 4.93
CA GLY A 84 -2.29 -33.19 6.40
C GLY A 84 -2.27 -31.80 7.03
N ASN A 85 -1.14 -31.42 7.62
CA ASN A 85 -0.91 -30.06 8.14
C ASN A 85 0.03 -29.23 7.26
N ASN A 86 0.61 -29.83 6.21
CA ASN A 86 1.51 -29.14 5.30
C ASN A 86 0.69 -28.39 4.25
N MET A 87 0.91 -27.09 4.13
CA MET A 87 0.26 -26.24 3.14
C MET A 87 0.86 -26.50 1.75
N ARG A 88 0.00 -26.52 0.73
CA ARG A 88 0.36 -26.68 -0.69
C ARG A 88 0.52 -25.30 -1.33
N TRP A 89 1.76 -24.89 -1.56
CA TRP A 89 2.16 -23.52 -1.94
C TRP A 89 1.48 -22.97 -3.20
N GLN A 90 1.12 -23.82 -4.15
CA GLN A 90 0.43 -23.42 -5.37
C GLN A 90 -1.04 -23.06 -5.16
N ILE A 91 -1.70 -23.60 -4.13
CA ILE A 91 -3.14 -23.44 -3.94
C ILE A 91 -3.54 -22.02 -3.53
N PRO A 92 -2.81 -21.32 -2.64
CA PRO A 92 -3.06 -19.90 -2.38
C PRO A 92 -3.07 -19.03 -3.64
N GLY A 93 -2.28 -19.35 -4.66
CA GLY A 93 -2.23 -18.56 -5.91
C GLY A 93 -3.41 -18.81 -6.86
N LEU A 94 -4.36 -19.67 -6.47
CA LEU A 94 -5.60 -19.89 -7.22
C LEU A 94 -6.79 -19.15 -6.59
N ILE A 95 -6.55 -18.35 -5.54
CA ILE A 95 -7.61 -17.69 -4.80
C ILE A 95 -8.30 -16.59 -5.60
N ASP A 96 -7.54 -15.93 -6.49
CA ASP A 96 -8.00 -14.85 -7.38
C ASP A 96 -8.44 -15.39 -8.75
N GLY A 97 -8.26 -16.69 -9.00
CA GLY A 97 -8.39 -17.31 -10.32
C GLY A 97 -7.05 -17.36 -11.07
N GLU A 98 -6.95 -18.24 -12.06
CA GLU A 98 -5.70 -18.40 -12.85
C GLU A 98 -5.46 -17.16 -13.71
N GLY A 99 -4.25 -16.57 -13.62
CA GLY A 99 -3.84 -15.39 -14.39
C GLY A 99 -4.41 -14.06 -13.91
N LEU A 100 -5.15 -14.03 -12.80
CA LEU A 100 -5.92 -12.84 -12.38
C LEU A 100 -5.34 -12.11 -11.16
N GLY A 101 -4.35 -12.68 -10.48
CA GLY A 101 -3.86 -12.10 -9.23
C GLY A 101 -2.56 -12.72 -8.75
N MET A 102 -2.51 -13.08 -7.47
CA MET A 102 -1.28 -13.61 -6.88
C MET A 102 -0.94 -14.99 -7.45
N GLU A 103 0.26 -15.20 -7.99
CA GLU A 103 0.71 -16.51 -8.49
C GLU A 103 2.03 -16.96 -7.86
N LEU A 104 2.23 -18.28 -7.72
CA LEU A 104 3.50 -18.83 -7.26
C LEU A 104 4.49 -18.90 -8.42
N GLU A 105 5.53 -18.08 -8.37
CA GLU A 105 6.50 -17.92 -9.47
C GLU A 105 7.68 -18.88 -9.34
N ALA A 106 8.37 -18.82 -8.21
CA ALA A 106 9.62 -19.54 -8.06
C ALA A 106 9.87 -20.00 -6.63
N GLN A 107 10.82 -20.92 -6.51
CA GLN A 107 11.23 -21.45 -5.22
C GLN A 107 12.72 -21.72 -5.16
N SER A 108 13.28 -21.51 -3.98
CA SER A 108 14.64 -21.90 -3.63
C SER A 108 14.63 -22.77 -2.38
N THR A 109 15.47 -23.80 -2.37
CA THR A 109 15.75 -24.65 -1.20
C THR A 109 17.20 -24.53 -0.73
N SER A 110 17.95 -23.58 -1.29
CA SER A 110 19.36 -23.35 -0.98
C SER A 110 19.50 -22.38 0.19
N TYR A 111 20.45 -22.67 1.08
CA TYR A 111 20.80 -21.81 2.21
C TYR A 111 21.30 -20.46 1.72
N ASN A 112 20.74 -19.36 2.23
CA ASN A 112 21.13 -17.99 1.91
C ASN A 112 21.33 -17.76 0.40
N ASN A 113 20.35 -18.21 -0.40
CA ASN A 113 20.35 -17.95 -1.84
C ASN A 113 20.01 -16.47 -2.11
N TRP A 114 20.95 -15.58 -1.80
CA TRP A 114 20.78 -14.14 -1.88
C TRP A 114 20.46 -13.68 -3.31
N SER A 115 21.11 -14.29 -4.31
CA SER A 115 20.85 -13.99 -5.72
C SER A 115 19.42 -14.32 -6.14
N PHE A 116 18.83 -15.41 -5.63
CA PHE A 116 17.41 -15.68 -5.83
C PHE A 116 16.54 -14.64 -5.13
N LEU A 117 16.83 -14.34 -3.87
CA LEU A 117 15.99 -13.42 -3.10
C LEU A 117 15.99 -12.01 -3.71
N SER A 118 17.16 -11.48 -4.08
CA SER A 118 17.26 -10.16 -4.69
C SER A 118 16.64 -10.12 -6.08
N SER A 119 16.87 -11.13 -6.93
CA SER A 119 16.34 -11.12 -8.29
C SER A 119 14.81 -11.25 -8.35
N GLU A 120 14.20 -11.97 -7.40
CA GLU A 120 12.75 -12.03 -7.31
C GLU A 120 12.17 -10.69 -6.82
N LEU A 121 12.79 -10.04 -5.83
CA LEU A 121 12.36 -8.71 -5.39
C LEU A 121 12.53 -7.66 -6.49
N GLU A 122 13.60 -7.73 -7.30
CA GLU A 122 13.84 -6.84 -8.45
C GLU A 122 12.76 -6.99 -9.54
N LYS A 123 12.14 -8.16 -9.68
CA LYS A 123 11.00 -8.38 -10.58
C LYS A 123 9.68 -7.83 -10.02
N GLY A 124 9.69 -7.29 -8.81
CA GLY A 124 8.47 -6.89 -8.09
C GLY A 124 7.78 -8.04 -7.35
N ASN A 125 8.32 -9.27 -7.39
CA ASN A 125 7.72 -10.39 -6.66
C ASN A 125 7.92 -10.20 -5.14
N LYS A 126 6.98 -10.71 -4.34
CA LYS A 126 7.11 -10.77 -2.88
C LYS A 126 7.57 -12.15 -2.45
N VAL A 127 8.39 -12.23 -1.41
CA VAL A 127 9.08 -13.49 -1.07
C VAL A 127 8.83 -13.88 0.38
N ILE A 128 8.35 -15.11 0.59
CA ILE A 128 8.23 -15.73 1.91
C ILE A 128 9.42 -16.68 2.10
N VAL A 129 10.15 -16.53 3.21
CA VAL A 129 11.36 -17.31 3.47
C VAL A 129 11.28 -18.12 4.75
N LYS A 130 11.90 -19.30 4.72
CA LYS A 130 12.10 -20.17 5.87
C LYS A 130 13.38 -19.77 6.57
N VAL A 131 13.29 -19.25 7.79
CA VAL A 131 14.46 -18.71 8.49
C VAL A 131 15.44 -19.80 8.98
N ALA A 132 16.72 -19.45 9.12
CA ALA A 132 17.78 -20.41 9.46
C ALA A 132 17.78 -20.86 10.93
N GLY A 133 17.53 -19.93 11.85
CA GLY A 133 17.55 -20.12 13.30
C GLY A 133 16.31 -20.80 13.91
N ARG A 134 15.26 -21.10 13.13
CA ARG A 134 14.07 -21.84 13.60
C ARG A 134 13.61 -22.85 12.56
N ARG A 135 13.55 -24.14 12.95
CA ARG A 135 13.39 -25.29 12.02
C ARG A 135 12.17 -25.25 11.11
N SER A 136 11.08 -24.62 11.53
CA SER A 136 9.79 -24.64 10.81
C SER A 136 9.10 -23.27 10.79
N HIS A 137 9.87 -22.19 10.85
CA HIS A 137 9.33 -20.83 10.89
C HIS A 137 9.51 -20.12 9.54
N TRP A 138 8.48 -19.41 9.11
CA TRP A 138 8.45 -18.66 7.86
C TRP A 138 8.07 -17.21 8.14
N VAL A 139 8.68 -16.30 7.39
CA VAL A 139 8.47 -14.85 7.49
C VAL A 139 8.33 -14.25 6.10
N LEU A 140 7.62 -13.13 5.99
CA LEU A 140 7.45 -12.38 4.74
C LEU A 140 8.56 -11.35 4.63
N VAL A 141 9.30 -11.34 3.53
CA VAL A 141 10.26 -10.28 3.21
C VAL A 141 9.51 -9.09 2.63
N VAL A 142 9.67 -7.92 3.23
CA VAL A 142 8.92 -6.70 2.85
C VAL A 142 9.74 -5.74 2.01
N LYS A 143 11.04 -5.60 2.30
CA LYS A 143 11.96 -4.77 1.51
C LYS A 143 13.40 -5.25 1.60
N GLN A 144 14.18 -4.90 0.59
CA GLN A 144 15.64 -4.93 0.65
C GLN A 144 16.16 -3.50 0.80
N ASP A 145 16.96 -3.26 1.83
CA ASP A 145 17.63 -2.00 2.10
C ASP A 145 19.11 -2.26 2.45
N GLY A 146 19.99 -1.88 1.52
CA GLY A 146 21.42 -2.18 1.55
C GLY A 146 21.84 -3.40 0.71
N PRO A 147 23.06 -3.94 0.94
CA PRO A 147 23.66 -4.93 0.06
C PRO A 147 22.88 -6.25 -0.03
N ALA A 148 22.58 -6.70 -1.25
CA ALA A 148 21.81 -7.92 -1.54
C ALA A 148 22.39 -9.20 -0.91
N ASN A 149 23.68 -9.25 -0.61
CA ASN A 149 24.32 -10.43 -0.02
C ASN A 149 24.33 -10.44 1.51
N ARG A 150 23.58 -9.55 2.18
CA ARG A 150 23.56 -9.44 3.64
C ARG A 150 22.17 -9.70 4.22
N ALA A 151 22.11 -10.58 5.21
CA ALA A 151 20.87 -10.85 5.95
C ALA A 151 20.28 -9.60 6.66
N SER A 152 21.13 -8.65 7.03
CA SER A 152 20.71 -7.38 7.64
C SER A 152 20.01 -6.45 6.66
N SER A 153 20.11 -6.70 5.36
CA SER A 153 19.48 -5.87 4.34
C SER A 153 18.05 -6.27 4.03
N TYR A 154 17.56 -7.38 4.56
CA TYR A 154 16.22 -7.87 4.26
C TYR A 154 15.31 -7.71 5.46
N TYR A 155 14.43 -6.72 5.41
CA TYR A 155 13.41 -6.47 6.41
C TYR A 155 12.28 -7.47 6.26
N VAL A 156 11.72 -7.92 7.39
CA VAL A 156 10.69 -8.96 7.39
C VAL A 156 9.55 -8.64 8.34
N ASN A 157 8.37 -9.09 7.93
CA ASN A 157 7.20 -9.22 8.78
C ASN A 157 7.20 -10.64 9.38
N ASP A 158 7.46 -10.72 10.69
CA ASP A 158 7.45 -11.98 11.44
C ASP A 158 6.06 -12.26 12.05
N PRO A 159 5.29 -13.24 11.55
CA PRO A 159 3.98 -13.57 12.12
C PRO A 159 4.08 -14.31 13.47
N GLY A 160 5.26 -14.77 13.89
CA GLY A 160 5.47 -15.56 15.09
C GLY A 160 5.41 -14.77 16.39
N MET A 161 5.35 -13.44 16.32
CA MET A 161 5.32 -12.53 17.47
C MET A 161 3.88 -12.19 17.88
N THR A 162 3.67 -11.73 19.11
CA THR A 162 2.34 -11.24 19.58
C THR A 162 2.16 -9.73 19.36
N LYS A 163 3.25 -9.02 19.11
CA LYS A 163 3.30 -7.60 18.75
C LYS A 163 4.23 -7.45 17.55
N PHE A 164 3.95 -6.45 16.72
CA PHE A 164 4.84 -6.10 15.63
C PHE A 164 6.18 -5.61 16.18
N GLU A 165 7.27 -6.08 15.58
CA GLU A 165 8.62 -5.64 15.86
C GLU A 165 9.39 -5.65 14.53
N GLU A 166 10.04 -4.53 14.22
CA GLU A 166 10.88 -4.43 13.03
C GLU A 166 12.09 -5.37 13.15
N ARG A 167 12.26 -6.24 12.15
CA ARG A 167 13.29 -7.27 12.15
C ARG A 167 13.86 -7.45 10.76
N THR A 168 15.10 -7.94 10.71
CA THR A 168 15.74 -8.39 9.47
C THR A 168 16.08 -9.87 9.53
N LEU A 169 16.42 -10.47 8.40
CA LEU A 169 16.85 -11.88 8.36
C LEU A 169 18.10 -12.15 9.22
N ALA A 170 18.87 -11.12 9.57
CA ALA A 170 20.00 -11.23 10.48
C ALA A 170 19.61 -11.80 11.85
N TYR A 171 18.39 -11.54 12.33
CA TYR A 171 17.91 -12.06 13.62
C TYR A 171 17.95 -13.60 13.70
N TRP A 172 17.81 -14.29 12.56
CA TRP A 172 17.90 -15.76 12.47
C TRP A 172 19.18 -16.26 11.80
N GLY A 173 20.13 -15.38 11.46
CA GLY A 173 21.34 -15.72 10.71
C GLY A 173 21.10 -16.05 9.24
N GLY A 174 19.98 -15.60 8.67
CA GLY A 174 19.60 -15.83 7.27
C GLY A 174 18.43 -16.80 7.08
N PHE A 175 18.39 -17.48 5.94
CA PHE A 175 17.27 -18.32 5.51
C PHE A 175 17.73 -19.62 4.81
N ARG A 176 16.82 -20.60 4.76
CA ARG A 176 17.06 -21.96 4.23
C ARG A 176 16.27 -22.27 2.98
N SER A 177 15.17 -21.55 2.76
CA SER A 177 14.27 -21.77 1.62
C SER A 177 13.47 -20.50 1.37
N ALA A 178 13.02 -20.31 0.15
CA ALA A 178 12.23 -19.15 -0.26
C ALA A 178 11.14 -19.57 -1.26
N ARG A 179 10.04 -18.82 -1.26
CA ARG A 179 8.91 -18.93 -2.19
C ARG A 179 8.56 -17.53 -2.64
N SER A 180 8.62 -17.26 -3.93
CA SER A 180 8.24 -15.98 -4.50
C SER A 180 6.86 -16.07 -5.11
N TYR A 181 6.13 -14.96 -4.97
CA TYR A 181 4.82 -14.77 -5.56
C TYR A 181 4.84 -13.49 -6.40
N SER A 182 4.28 -13.56 -7.59
CA SER A 182 3.86 -12.39 -8.38
C SER A 182 2.46 -11.97 -7.93
N GLY A 183 2.02 -10.81 -8.43
CA GLY A 183 0.70 -10.25 -8.16
C GLY A 183 0.65 -8.79 -8.58
N ASN A 184 -0.56 -8.24 -8.67
CA ASN A 184 -0.81 -6.83 -8.89
C ASN A 184 -0.76 -6.14 -7.53
N TRP A 185 0.45 -5.84 -7.07
CA TRP A 185 0.64 -5.21 -5.77
C TRP A 185 0.14 -3.77 -5.78
N LEU A 186 -0.66 -3.43 -4.78
CA LEU A 186 -1.04 -2.04 -4.54
C LEU A 186 0.15 -1.31 -3.93
N ASP A 187 0.81 -0.53 -4.74
CA ASP A 187 1.80 0.45 -4.35
C ASP A 187 1.53 1.76 -5.10
N GLU A 188 2.39 2.76 -4.92
CA GLU A 188 2.21 4.07 -5.54
C GLU A 188 2.34 4.04 -7.06
N GLN A 189 2.96 3.00 -7.63
CA GLN A 189 3.10 2.86 -9.08
C GLN A 189 1.84 2.23 -9.70
N ALA A 190 1.02 1.56 -8.88
CA ALA A 190 -0.28 1.01 -9.30
C ALA A 190 -1.25 2.10 -9.77
N PHE A 191 -1.08 3.33 -9.28
CA PHE A 191 -1.89 4.48 -9.66
C PHE A 191 -1.00 5.53 -10.28
N VAL A 192 -1.45 6.14 -11.37
CA VAL A 192 -0.96 7.46 -11.76
C VAL A 192 -2.13 8.41 -11.61
N MET A 193 -1.94 9.43 -10.79
CA MET A 193 -2.84 10.57 -10.83
C MET A 193 -2.45 11.37 -12.07
N ASN A 194 -3.22 11.21 -13.14
CA ASN A 194 -3.05 12.02 -14.34
C ASN A 194 -3.56 13.46 -14.13
N SER A 195 -4.41 13.71 -13.13
CA SER A 195 -4.94 15.05 -12.90
C SER A 195 -4.16 15.86 -11.89
N GLU A 196 -3.92 17.10 -12.28
CA GLU A 196 -3.89 18.24 -11.38
C GLU A 196 -5.22 18.30 -10.60
N ILE A 197 -5.17 18.47 -9.27
CA ILE A 197 -6.40 18.62 -8.46
C ILE A 197 -7.00 19.99 -8.79
N HIS A 198 -8.22 20.03 -9.35
CA HIS A 198 -8.86 21.31 -9.68
C HIS A 198 -9.82 21.72 -8.56
N VAL A 199 -9.55 22.87 -7.94
CA VAL A 199 -10.45 23.46 -6.93
C VAL A 199 -11.23 24.60 -7.57
N VAL A 200 -12.55 24.48 -7.61
CA VAL A 200 -13.46 25.38 -8.32
C VAL A 200 -14.47 25.98 -7.32
N PRO A 201 -14.51 27.31 -7.10
CA PRO A 201 -15.46 27.91 -6.17
C PRO A 201 -16.91 27.77 -6.65
N ILE A 202 -17.84 27.49 -5.74
CA ILE A 202 -19.27 27.34 -6.05
C ILE A 202 -19.91 28.74 -6.19
N ASP A 203 -20.09 29.17 -7.45
CA ASP A 203 -20.70 30.43 -7.92
C ASP A 203 -20.09 31.74 -7.37
N SER A 204 -19.27 32.39 -8.20
CA SER A 204 -18.58 33.64 -7.87
C SER A 204 -19.47 34.88 -7.77
N ARG A 205 -20.75 34.82 -8.19
CA ARG A 205 -21.63 35.99 -8.16
C ARG A 205 -22.23 36.28 -6.79
N GLU A 206 -22.35 35.26 -5.95
CA GLU A 206 -22.89 35.36 -4.59
C GLU A 206 -21.83 35.09 -3.51
N SER A 207 -20.56 34.91 -3.89
CA SER A 207 -19.47 34.65 -2.95
C SER A 207 -19.36 35.70 -1.84
N PHE A 208 -19.66 36.97 -2.16
CA PHE A 208 -19.66 38.08 -1.20
C PHE A 208 -20.66 37.90 -0.05
N LEU A 209 -21.69 37.06 -0.20
CA LEU A 209 -22.64 36.76 0.88
C LEU A 209 -21.99 35.92 1.97
N TYR A 210 -21.05 35.05 1.61
CA TYR A 210 -20.29 34.25 2.58
C TYR A 210 -19.42 35.14 3.47
N ASP A 211 -18.77 36.15 2.89
CA ASP A 211 -18.03 37.18 3.63
C ASP A 211 -18.93 37.97 4.58
N ILE A 212 -20.13 38.39 4.12
CA ILE A 212 -21.08 39.16 4.95
C ILE A 212 -21.59 38.33 6.13
N CYS A 213 -21.79 37.04 5.91
CA CYS A 213 -22.36 36.13 6.89
C CYS A 213 -21.32 35.39 7.74
N ASP A 214 -20.02 35.64 7.55
CA ASP A 214 -18.91 34.91 8.19
C ASP A 214 -19.06 33.39 8.01
N MET A 215 -19.40 32.99 6.78
CA MET A 215 -19.63 31.60 6.40
C MET A 215 -18.43 31.02 5.63
N PRO A 216 -18.19 29.70 5.75
CA PRO A 216 -17.16 29.01 4.98
C PRO A 216 -17.38 29.14 3.47
N HIS A 217 -16.30 29.24 2.71
CA HIS A 217 -16.38 29.38 1.25
C HIS A 217 -16.27 28.00 0.57
N PRO A 218 -17.34 27.47 -0.04
CA PRO A 218 -17.31 26.13 -0.58
C PRO A 218 -16.68 26.07 -1.99
N ALA A 219 -16.09 24.94 -2.32
CA ALA A 219 -15.56 24.63 -3.63
C ALA A 219 -15.85 23.17 -4.03
N ASP A 220 -16.04 22.97 -5.33
CA ASP A 220 -16.00 21.64 -5.95
C ASP A 220 -14.55 21.28 -6.26
N VAL A 221 -14.15 20.05 -5.93
CA VAL A 221 -12.81 19.53 -6.22
C VAL A 221 -12.90 18.37 -7.20
N PHE A 222 -12.27 18.53 -8.37
CA PHE A 222 -12.22 17.51 -9.42
C PHE A 222 -10.87 16.82 -9.42
N VAL A 223 -10.89 15.48 -9.46
CA VAL A 223 -9.68 14.65 -9.47
C VAL A 223 -9.86 13.48 -10.44
N THR A 224 -8.93 13.34 -11.38
CA THR A 224 -8.86 12.22 -12.33
C THR A 224 -7.78 11.23 -11.92
N ILE A 225 -8.17 9.97 -11.76
CA ILE A 225 -7.28 8.89 -11.33
C ILE A 225 -7.19 7.84 -12.43
N GLN A 226 -5.96 7.45 -12.79
CA GLN A 226 -5.70 6.35 -13.71
C GLN A 226 -5.23 5.10 -12.96
N ASN A 227 -5.81 3.96 -13.32
CA ASN A 227 -5.37 2.64 -12.91
C ASN A 227 -4.31 2.13 -13.90
N ASN A 228 -3.11 1.79 -13.43
CA ASN A 228 -2.05 1.21 -14.28
C ASN A 228 -1.97 -0.32 -14.19
N LEU A 229 -2.82 -0.93 -13.36
CA LEU A 229 -2.86 -2.38 -13.21
C LEU A 229 -3.70 -3.00 -14.32
N ALA A 230 -3.39 -4.25 -14.64
CA ALA A 230 -4.16 -5.08 -15.57
C ALA A 230 -5.42 -5.70 -14.93
N VAL A 231 -5.81 -5.22 -13.74
CA VAL A 231 -6.96 -5.71 -12.96
C VAL A 231 -7.80 -4.54 -12.46
N ASP A 232 -9.06 -4.80 -12.16
CA ASP A 232 -9.94 -3.81 -11.53
C ASP A 232 -9.37 -3.37 -10.17
N ILE A 233 -9.49 -2.07 -9.88
CA ILE A 233 -9.24 -1.54 -8.54
C ILE A 233 -10.56 -1.05 -7.95
N HIS A 234 -10.83 -1.45 -6.72
CA HIS A 234 -11.97 -0.99 -5.95
C HIS A 234 -11.53 -0.44 -4.59
N GLY A 235 -12.11 0.66 -4.15
CA GLY A 235 -11.82 1.20 -2.82
C GLY A 235 -12.38 2.58 -2.59
N TYR A 236 -11.97 3.17 -1.46
CA TYR A 236 -12.27 4.55 -1.15
C TYR A 236 -11.09 5.44 -1.58
N PHE A 237 -11.41 6.54 -2.24
CA PHE A 237 -10.49 7.61 -2.58
C PHE A 237 -10.85 8.81 -1.73
N ILE A 238 -10.01 9.09 -0.73
CA ILE A 238 -10.26 10.09 0.30
C ILE A 238 -9.48 11.35 -0.08
N LEU A 239 -10.15 12.49 -0.15
CA LEU A 239 -9.52 13.79 -0.34
C LEU A 239 -9.07 14.32 1.03
N GLY A 240 -7.76 14.39 1.25
CA GLY A 240 -7.17 14.93 2.47
C GLY A 240 -6.58 16.32 2.25
N LEU A 241 -6.69 17.17 3.27
CA LEU A 241 -5.96 18.43 3.40
C LEU A 241 -4.69 18.18 4.20
N PHE A 242 -3.56 18.67 3.70
CA PHE A 242 -2.23 18.46 4.26
C PHE A 242 -1.50 19.79 4.50
N ASP A 243 -0.62 19.80 5.49
CA ASP A 243 0.28 20.92 5.78
C ASP A 243 1.63 20.80 5.04
N GLU A 244 2.54 21.76 5.27
CA GLU A 244 3.87 21.80 4.65
C GLU A 244 4.80 20.64 5.07
N GLU A 245 4.49 19.98 6.19
CA GLU A 245 5.19 18.83 6.73
C GLU A 245 4.58 17.49 6.25
N ASP A 246 3.57 17.55 5.39
CA ASP A 246 2.81 16.41 4.88
C ASP A 246 1.98 15.67 5.95
N ASN A 247 1.61 16.36 7.03
CA ASN A 247 0.66 15.85 7.99
C ASN A 247 -0.77 16.10 7.51
N ILE A 248 -1.65 15.13 7.73
CA ILE A 248 -3.08 15.32 7.47
C ILE A 248 -3.67 16.31 8.49
N VAL A 249 -4.23 17.40 7.98
CA VAL A 249 -4.95 18.43 8.74
C VAL A 249 -6.41 18.05 8.85
N ASP A 250 -7.04 17.66 7.73
CA ASP A 250 -8.44 17.27 7.69
C ASP A 250 -8.74 16.27 6.56
N THR A 251 -9.85 15.55 6.70
CA THR A 251 -10.44 14.74 5.63
C THR A 251 -11.61 15.50 5.03
N VAL A 252 -11.40 16.04 3.82
CA VAL A 252 -12.38 16.90 3.14
C VAL A 252 -13.63 16.10 2.77
N ASP A 253 -13.44 15.02 2.00
CA ASP A 253 -14.52 14.17 1.49
C ASP A 253 -13.96 12.82 1.00
N PHE A 254 -14.81 11.87 0.62
CA PHE A 254 -14.40 10.56 0.08
C PHE A 254 -15.38 10.02 -0.96
N ALA A 255 -14.85 9.30 -1.94
CA ALA A 255 -15.63 8.60 -2.94
C ALA A 255 -15.31 7.09 -2.91
N TYR A 256 -16.35 6.25 -2.93
CA TYR A 256 -16.17 4.82 -3.22
C TYR A 256 -16.29 4.60 -4.71
N SER A 257 -15.28 4.00 -5.33
CA SER A 257 -15.32 3.76 -6.77
C SER A 257 -14.56 2.52 -7.22
N SER A 258 -14.77 2.20 -8.50
CA SER A 258 -14.14 1.13 -9.25
C SER A 258 -13.48 1.72 -10.49
N ILE A 259 -12.22 1.33 -10.75
CA ILE A 259 -11.49 1.72 -11.96
C ILE A 259 -11.09 0.44 -12.70
N GLU A 260 -11.53 0.31 -13.94
CA GLU A 260 -11.21 -0.84 -14.80
C GLU A 260 -9.70 -0.89 -15.12
N PRO A 261 -9.16 -2.05 -15.55
CA PRO A 261 -7.77 -2.19 -15.98
C PRO A 261 -7.36 -1.12 -16.97
N GLU A 262 -6.21 -0.49 -16.75
CA GLU A 262 -5.66 0.57 -17.62
C GLU A 262 -6.62 1.76 -17.84
N GLY A 263 -7.70 1.85 -17.05
CA GLY A 263 -8.77 2.82 -17.18
C GLY A 263 -8.57 4.07 -16.34
N GLU A 264 -9.50 5.00 -16.48
CA GLU A 264 -9.47 6.31 -15.83
C GLU A 264 -10.86 6.66 -15.27
N ILE A 265 -10.89 7.41 -14.17
CA ILE A 265 -12.12 7.92 -13.58
C ILE A 265 -11.97 9.36 -13.11
N ASP A 266 -13.03 10.16 -13.29
CA ASP A 266 -13.18 11.47 -12.67
C ASP A 266 -13.98 11.37 -11.36
N LEU A 267 -13.40 11.86 -10.28
CA LEU A 267 -14.01 11.98 -8.96
C LEU A 267 -14.32 13.45 -8.68
N LEU A 268 -15.50 13.67 -8.09
CA LEU A 268 -15.98 14.96 -7.64
C LEU A 268 -16.13 14.91 -6.12
N TYR A 269 -15.56 15.90 -5.45
CA TYR A 269 -15.60 16.09 -4.00
C TYR A 269 -16.17 17.46 -3.65
N GLU A 270 -16.84 17.54 -2.51
CA GLU A 270 -17.34 18.81 -1.96
C GLU A 270 -16.40 19.30 -0.85
N MET A 271 -15.75 20.44 -1.05
CA MET A 271 -14.98 21.13 -0.01
C MET A 271 -15.84 22.23 0.60
N LEU A 272 -16.21 22.08 1.87
CA LEU A 272 -17.06 23.06 2.57
C LEU A 272 -16.37 24.41 2.80
N ASP A 273 -15.04 24.41 2.92
CA ASP A 273 -14.24 25.60 3.16
C ASP A 273 -12.90 25.51 2.43
N TYR A 274 -12.71 26.30 1.37
CA TYR A 274 -11.44 26.34 0.65
C TYR A 274 -10.41 27.29 1.28
N THR A 275 -10.76 28.08 2.30
CA THR A 275 -9.86 29.09 2.89
C THR A 275 -8.49 28.54 3.32
N PRO A 276 -8.33 27.29 3.80
CA PRO A 276 -7.00 26.75 4.08
C PRO A 276 -6.06 26.74 2.87
N LEU A 277 -6.61 26.60 1.65
CA LEU A 277 -5.83 26.57 0.41
C LEU A 277 -5.42 27.96 -0.08
N GLU A 278 -5.85 29.03 0.59
CA GLU A 278 -5.32 30.38 0.35
C GLU A 278 -3.86 30.48 0.81
N ASP A 279 -3.49 29.74 1.86
CA ASP A 279 -2.13 29.55 2.31
C ASP A 279 -1.40 28.54 1.40
N ASP A 280 -0.28 28.96 0.79
CA ASP A 280 0.53 28.10 -0.09
C ASP A 280 1.25 26.97 0.68
N THR A 281 1.19 26.96 2.02
CA THR A 281 1.71 25.85 2.85
C THR A 281 0.76 24.65 2.89
N HIS A 282 -0.51 24.82 2.53
CA HIS A 282 -1.49 23.74 2.52
C HIS A 282 -1.66 23.14 1.12
N THR A 283 -1.90 21.84 1.07
CA THR A 283 -2.13 21.10 -0.18
C THR A 283 -3.22 20.05 -0.02
N LEU A 284 -3.74 19.56 -1.15
CA LEU A 284 -4.69 18.47 -1.24
C LEU A 284 -3.98 17.24 -1.81
N LYS A 285 -4.26 16.07 -1.23
CA LYS A 285 -3.80 14.79 -1.75
C LYS A 285 -4.90 13.75 -1.67
N ILE A 286 -4.84 12.77 -2.55
CA ILE A 286 -5.72 11.61 -2.47
C ILE A 286 -5.05 10.53 -1.64
N ILE A 287 -5.85 9.95 -0.75
CA ILE A 287 -5.48 8.81 0.07
C ILE A 287 -6.35 7.65 -0.39
N TYR A 288 -5.72 6.64 -0.99
CA TYR A 288 -6.41 5.42 -1.38
C TYR A 288 -6.50 4.49 -0.17
N SER A 289 -7.73 4.11 0.18
CA SER A 289 -8.03 3.13 1.21
C SER A 289 -8.63 1.89 0.56
N LYS A 290 -7.85 0.82 0.55
CA LYS A 290 -8.32 -0.47 0.03
C LYS A 290 -9.48 -0.98 0.90
N TYR A 291 -10.43 -1.62 0.24
CA TYR A 291 -11.64 -2.17 0.84
C TYR A 291 -11.39 -3.08 2.06
N PHE A 292 -11.56 -2.52 3.27
CA PHE A 292 -11.56 -3.29 4.52
C PHE A 292 -12.84 -3.10 5.35
N SER A 293 -13.73 -2.17 5.00
CA SER A 293 -15.00 -1.93 5.71
C SER A 293 -16.05 -1.22 4.82
N LYS A 294 -17.29 -1.06 5.30
CA LYS A 294 -18.34 -0.25 4.63
C LYS A 294 -18.08 1.27 4.72
N MET A 295 -16.95 1.66 5.27
CA MET A 295 -16.53 3.04 5.53
C MET A 295 -15.03 3.19 5.20
N PRO A 296 -14.58 4.39 4.80
CA PRO A 296 -13.16 4.66 4.60
C PRO A 296 -12.34 4.42 5.88
N SER A 297 -11.09 3.97 5.74
CA SER A 297 -10.18 3.74 6.87
C SER A 297 -8.80 4.30 6.57
N MET A 298 -8.20 4.96 7.56
CA MET A 298 -6.86 5.56 7.49
C MET A 298 -5.73 4.62 7.95
N TYR A 299 -6.03 3.38 8.32
CA TYR A 299 -5.04 2.47 8.90
C TYR A 299 -4.24 1.67 7.86
N ASP A 300 -4.81 1.46 6.68
CA ASP A 300 -4.24 0.68 5.59
C ASP A 300 -4.42 1.44 4.28
N THR A 301 -3.73 2.58 4.19
CA THR A 301 -3.85 3.52 3.08
C THR A 301 -2.55 3.68 2.31
N ILE A 302 -2.69 4.16 1.08
CA ILE A 302 -1.59 4.57 0.21
C ILE A 302 -1.84 6.03 -0.15
N ASN A 303 -0.87 6.89 0.12
CA ASN A 303 -0.93 8.27 -0.34
C ASN A 303 -0.64 8.25 -1.85
N LEU A 304 -1.53 8.86 -2.64
CA LEU A 304 -1.32 9.00 -4.06
C LEU A 304 -0.61 10.34 -4.32
N GLU A 305 0.52 10.29 -5.00
CA GLU A 305 1.24 11.50 -5.41
C GLU A 305 0.42 12.25 -6.47
N SER A 306 0.11 13.52 -6.22
CA SER A 306 -0.53 14.43 -7.19
C SER A 306 0.52 15.19 -8.00
N GLN A 307 0.18 15.58 -9.23
CA GLN A 307 1.04 16.42 -10.06
C GLN A 307 1.01 17.91 -9.65
N GLY A 308 0.20 18.26 -8.65
CA GLY A 308 -0.04 19.61 -8.17
C GLY A 308 -1.54 19.91 -8.03
N ILE A 309 -1.84 21.11 -7.53
CA ILE A 309 -3.22 21.65 -7.45
C ILE A 309 -3.33 22.84 -8.40
N ILE A 310 -4.37 22.85 -9.22
CA ILE A 310 -4.85 24.05 -9.88
C ILE A 310 -5.95 24.65 -9.02
N ASN A 311 -5.57 25.63 -8.23
CA ASN A 311 -6.52 26.34 -7.37
C ASN A 311 -7.13 27.53 -8.11
N LEU A 312 -8.37 27.38 -8.61
CA LEU A 312 -9.11 28.45 -9.29
C LEU A 312 -9.83 29.39 -8.32
N THR A 313 -9.72 29.18 -7.00
CA THR A 313 -10.17 30.15 -6.00
C THR A 313 -9.19 31.31 -5.89
N LYS A 314 -7.92 31.11 -6.25
CA LYS A 314 -6.93 32.19 -6.33
C LYS A 314 -7.13 32.98 -7.62
N PRO A 315 -7.10 34.33 -7.58
CA PRO A 315 -7.12 35.13 -8.80
C PRO A 315 -5.93 34.75 -9.67
N MET A 316 -6.16 34.49 -10.97
CA MET A 316 -5.09 34.21 -11.94
C MET A 316 -3.96 35.24 -11.77
N GLN A 317 -2.78 34.80 -11.33
CA GLN A 317 -1.60 35.65 -11.47
C GLN A 317 -1.43 35.93 -12.96
N ALA A 318 -1.56 37.21 -13.31
CA ALA A 318 -1.38 37.65 -14.68
C ALA A 318 -0.05 37.11 -15.21
N ALA A 319 -0.08 36.47 -16.37
CA ALA A 319 1.11 36.09 -17.10
C ALA A 319 1.96 37.34 -17.41
N GLY A 320 2.91 37.61 -16.53
CA GLY A 320 3.90 38.68 -16.59
C GLY A 320 4.67 38.60 -15.29
N GLU A 321 5.89 38.08 -15.25
CA GLU A 321 7.03 38.55 -16.02
C GLU A 321 7.97 37.37 -16.37
N ARG A 322 8.11 37.07 -17.67
CA ARG A 322 9.41 36.61 -18.16
C ARG A 322 10.27 37.85 -18.31
N ARG A 323 11.27 38.01 -17.44
CA ARG A 323 12.51 38.74 -17.74
C ARG A 323 13.69 37.99 -17.17
#